data_AF-A0A1E7NCZ2-F1
#
_entry.id   AF-A0A1E7NCZ2-F1
#
_cell.length_a   1.000
_cell.length_b   1.000
_cell.length_c   1.000
_cell.angle_alpha   90.00
_cell.angle_beta   90.00
_cell.angle_gamma   90.00
#
_symmetry.space_group_name_H-M   'P 1'
#
loop_
_entity.id
_entity.type
_entity.pdbx_description
1 polymer ?
#
loop_
_entity_poly.entity_id
_entity_poly.type
_entity_poly.pdbx_seq_one_letter_code
_entity_poly.pdbx_strand_id
1 'polypeptide(L)'
;MSTAAIPGAPLPVRTPGSRARGRHRRPERPEIRTGSPALVLAVPATAGPESRSVVEELLSIVRSEHAGVQAAVGYLPADGAEDGGSEDRTVAELLAAAAEAGLPTPVVVPLVPGPHDFLTGLHALAAEYGATVTDALGPHPLLAEAVHVRLSEAGLARADRARLFAIATAADGVVLTTVGGEDAAAAAGITGVLLAARLAVPVVAAALDVPGSVAGAVNHLKETGSQRPALAPLVIGPEADSELLATAAEETGCPSAAPLGAYPTVGQLIASTYLAALPTPSAEELAEAEAEAAATVGAGEGSRRAHAATEGPVED
;
A
#
# COMPACT_ATOMS: atom_id res chain seq x y z
N MET A 1 -33.15 9.58 -42.22
CA MET A 1 -32.15 10.17 -43.13
C MET A 1 -30.95 9.23 -43.15
N SER A 2 -30.92 8.27 -44.08
CA SER A 2 -29.78 7.36 -44.27
C SER A 2 -28.66 8.08 -45.00
N THR A 3 -27.49 8.19 -44.38
CA THR A 3 -26.27 8.65 -45.06
C THR A 3 -25.78 7.53 -45.97
N ALA A 4 -25.82 7.77 -47.27
CA ALA A 4 -25.29 6.89 -48.30
C ALA A 4 -23.75 6.80 -48.19
N ALA A 5 -23.21 5.60 -48.37
CA ALA A 5 -21.77 5.36 -48.44
C ALA A 5 -21.19 5.97 -49.73
N ILE A 6 -20.17 6.81 -49.58
CA ILE A 6 -19.45 7.43 -50.70
C ILE A 6 -18.55 6.37 -51.36
N PRO A 7 -18.69 6.08 -52.66
CA PRO A 7 -17.81 5.15 -53.36
C PRO A 7 -16.41 5.78 -53.49
N GLY A 8 -15.39 5.16 -52.89
CA GLY A 8 -13.98 5.57 -53.02
C GLY A 8 -13.30 6.04 -51.74
N ALA A 9 -13.99 6.08 -50.60
CA ALA A 9 -13.32 6.32 -49.32
C ALA A 9 -12.46 5.10 -48.94
N PRO A 10 -11.14 5.25 -48.70
CA PRO A 10 -10.32 4.14 -48.24
C PRO A 10 -10.87 3.64 -46.90
N LEU A 11 -11.13 2.34 -46.82
CA LEU A 11 -11.64 1.70 -45.61
C LEU A 11 -10.67 2.00 -44.45
N PRO A 12 -11.18 2.31 -43.24
CA PRO A 12 -10.33 2.53 -42.08
C PRO A 12 -9.48 1.28 -41.84
N VAL A 13 -8.17 1.41 -42.07
CA VAL A 13 -7.21 0.36 -41.79
C VAL A 13 -7.03 0.31 -40.28
N ARG A 14 -7.32 -0.84 -39.67
CA ARG A 14 -6.94 -1.11 -38.29
C ARG A 14 -5.42 -1.03 -38.20
N THR A 15 -4.89 0.02 -37.60
CA THR A 15 -3.51 0.03 -37.13
C THR A 15 -3.33 -1.18 -36.22
N PRO A 16 -2.37 -2.08 -36.48
CA PRO A 16 -2.08 -3.16 -35.56
C PRO A 16 -1.77 -2.52 -34.21
N GLY A 17 -2.62 -2.77 -33.21
CA GLY A 17 -2.28 -2.43 -31.83
C GLY A 17 -0.94 -3.07 -31.50
N SER A 18 -0.13 -2.38 -30.69
CA SER A 18 1.12 -2.95 -30.18
C SER A 18 0.83 -4.38 -29.71
N ARG A 19 1.62 -5.34 -30.19
CA ARG A 19 1.41 -6.76 -29.89
C ARG A 19 1.28 -6.90 -28.38
N ALA A 20 0.13 -7.38 -27.92
CA ALA A 20 -0.07 -7.73 -26.52
C ALA A 20 1.08 -8.65 -26.11
N ARG A 21 1.99 -8.12 -25.27
CA ARG A 21 3.13 -8.88 -24.76
C ARG A 21 2.58 -10.10 -24.02
N GLY A 22 3.23 -11.26 -24.22
CA GLY A 22 2.69 -12.57 -23.84
C GLY A 22 2.27 -12.66 -22.36
N ARG A 23 1.28 -13.53 -22.10
CA ARG A 23 0.61 -13.81 -20.82
C ARG A 23 1.51 -14.34 -19.69
N HIS A 24 2.83 -14.28 -19.88
CA HIS A 24 3.87 -14.81 -19.01
C HIS A 24 4.97 -13.77 -18.70
N ARG A 25 4.87 -12.54 -19.22
CA ARG A 25 5.73 -11.46 -18.74
C ARG A 25 5.02 -10.79 -17.59
N ARG A 26 5.65 -10.78 -16.41
CA ARG A 26 5.29 -9.83 -15.36
C ARG A 26 5.23 -8.43 -16.00
N PRO A 27 4.26 -7.58 -15.60
CA PRO A 27 4.31 -6.15 -15.95
C PRO A 27 5.73 -5.64 -15.68
N GLU A 28 6.28 -4.84 -16.60
CA GLU A 28 7.58 -4.20 -16.36
C GLU A 28 7.47 -3.44 -15.05
N ARG A 29 8.27 -3.87 -14.06
CA ARG A 29 8.31 -3.21 -12.76
C ARG A 29 9.01 -1.87 -12.99
N PRO A 30 8.45 -0.74 -12.53
CA PRO A 30 9.17 0.52 -12.55
C PRO A 30 10.51 0.31 -11.86
N GLU A 31 11.61 0.49 -12.60
CA GLU A 31 12.94 0.50 -12.03
C GLU A 31 13.13 1.81 -11.29
N ILE A 32 13.48 1.72 -10.00
CA ILE A 32 13.75 2.90 -9.20
C ILE A 32 15.14 3.38 -9.57
N ARG A 33 15.23 4.65 -9.98
CA ARG A 33 16.50 5.26 -10.39
C ARG A 33 17.43 5.39 -9.19
N THR A 34 18.73 5.19 -9.44
CA THR A 34 19.77 5.51 -8.45
C THR A 34 19.65 6.97 -8.04
N GLY A 35 19.62 7.25 -6.74
CA GLY A 35 19.39 8.59 -6.21
C GLY A 35 17.92 9.01 -6.10
N SER A 36 16.97 8.07 -6.20
CA SER A 36 15.57 8.37 -5.84
C SER A 36 15.43 8.65 -4.33
N PRO A 37 14.55 9.58 -3.93
CA PRO A 37 14.18 9.80 -2.53
C PRO A 37 13.90 8.51 -1.76
N ALA A 38 14.42 8.36 -0.55
CA ALA A 38 14.10 7.20 0.27
C ALA A 38 12.62 7.17 0.66
N LEU A 39 12.07 5.98 0.86
CA LEU A 39 10.78 5.75 1.51
C LEU A 39 10.97 5.76 3.03
N VAL A 40 10.30 6.67 3.72
CA VAL A 40 10.13 6.61 5.18
C VAL A 40 8.71 6.16 5.49
N LEU A 41 8.56 4.96 6.02
CA LEU A 41 7.26 4.48 6.50
C LEU A 41 7.03 5.00 7.91
N ALA A 42 6.07 5.93 8.04
CA ALA A 42 5.78 6.62 9.29
C ALA A 42 4.73 5.85 10.10
N VAL A 43 5.15 5.30 11.23
CA VAL A 43 4.36 4.43 12.09
C VAL A 43 3.63 5.28 13.15
N PRO A 44 2.29 5.17 13.27
CA PRO A 44 1.49 5.95 14.22
C PRO A 44 1.58 5.41 15.66
N ALA A 45 2.74 4.92 16.06
CA ALA A 45 2.98 4.31 17.37
C ALA A 45 4.43 4.50 17.79
N THR A 46 4.67 4.38 19.10
CA THR A 46 6.01 4.20 19.63
C THR A 46 6.56 2.84 19.16
N ALA A 47 7.88 2.73 19.11
CA ALA A 47 8.51 1.49 18.71
C ALA A 47 8.33 0.41 19.78
N GLY A 48 7.96 -0.80 19.34
CA GLY A 48 7.73 -1.95 20.19
C GLY A 48 7.82 -3.25 19.38
N PRO A 49 7.90 -4.42 20.05
CA PRO A 49 8.12 -5.69 19.35
C PRO A 49 6.99 -6.04 18.38
N GLU A 50 5.74 -5.73 18.72
CA GLU A 50 4.57 -6.02 17.89
C GLU A 50 4.52 -5.12 16.65
N SER A 51 4.71 -3.80 16.83
CA SER A 51 4.73 -2.86 15.71
C SER A 51 5.94 -3.12 14.79
N ARG A 52 7.12 -3.41 15.36
CA ARG A 52 8.33 -3.71 14.60
C ARG A 52 8.16 -4.94 13.71
N SER A 53 7.62 -6.04 14.23
CA SER A 53 7.40 -7.27 13.46
C SER A 53 6.55 -7.02 12.22
N VAL A 54 5.40 -6.34 12.38
CA VAL A 54 4.50 -5.99 11.27
C VAL A 54 5.20 -5.10 10.25
N VAL A 55 5.91 -4.07 10.72
CA VAL A 55 6.49 -3.06 9.85
C VAL A 55 7.71 -3.60 9.08
N GLU A 56 8.56 -4.40 9.72
CA GLU A 56 9.70 -5.04 9.06
C GLU A 56 9.24 -6.00 7.96
N GLU A 57 8.18 -6.77 8.22
CA GLU A 57 7.61 -7.66 7.22
C GLU A 57 6.99 -6.87 6.05
N LEU A 58 6.28 -5.77 6.31
CA LEU A 58 5.79 -4.87 5.26
C LEU A 58 6.92 -4.28 4.41
N LEU A 59 8.02 -3.83 5.03
CA LEU A 59 9.16 -3.33 4.28
C LEU A 59 9.88 -4.43 3.48
N SER A 60 9.92 -5.67 4.00
CA SER A 60 10.40 -6.82 3.26
C SER A 60 9.59 -7.05 1.99
N ILE A 61 8.25 -6.96 2.08
CA ILE A 61 7.35 -7.05 0.93
C ILE A 61 7.62 -5.91 -0.05
N VAL A 62 7.70 -4.66 0.40
CA VAL A 62 8.00 -3.50 -0.46
C VAL A 62 9.30 -3.70 -1.23
N ARG A 63 10.37 -4.12 -0.54
CA ARG A 63 11.69 -4.38 -1.16
C ARG A 63 11.65 -5.56 -2.14
N SER A 64 10.81 -6.56 -1.88
CA SER A 64 10.60 -7.70 -2.80
C SER A 64 9.80 -7.32 -4.05
N GLU A 65 8.93 -6.33 -3.96
CA GLU A 65 8.16 -5.80 -5.08
C GLU A 65 8.99 -4.85 -5.94
N HIS A 66 9.85 -4.03 -5.32
CA HIS A 66 10.69 -3.07 -6.04
C HIS A 66 12.13 -3.13 -5.55
N ALA A 67 12.95 -3.90 -6.27
CA ALA A 67 14.39 -3.91 -6.05
C ALA A 67 14.95 -2.50 -6.27
N GLY A 68 15.58 -1.94 -5.24
CA GLY A 68 16.15 -0.59 -5.28
C GLY A 68 15.47 0.44 -4.37
N VAL A 69 14.28 0.16 -3.81
CA VAL A 69 13.69 1.06 -2.79
C VAL A 69 14.62 1.10 -1.57
N GLN A 70 15.15 2.28 -1.28
CA GLN A 70 15.73 2.57 0.04
C GLN A 70 14.56 2.85 0.99
N ALA A 71 14.26 1.91 1.88
CA ALA A 71 13.13 2.04 2.81
C ALA A 71 13.61 2.00 4.26
N ALA A 72 13.15 2.95 5.06
CA ALA A 72 13.37 3.05 6.49
C ALA A 72 12.04 3.20 7.25
N VAL A 73 12.06 2.90 8.54
CA VAL A 73 10.89 3.00 9.43
C VAL A 73 11.10 4.18 10.37
N GLY A 74 10.13 5.09 10.43
CA GLY A 74 10.11 6.17 11.40
C GLY A 74 8.95 6.00 12.37
N TYR A 75 9.24 5.92 13.67
CA TYR A 75 8.22 5.82 14.72
C TYR A 75 7.87 7.18 15.33
N LEU A 76 6.81 7.22 16.14
CA LEU A 76 6.56 8.34 17.03
C LEU A 76 7.58 8.36 18.18
N PRO A 77 7.98 9.56 18.65
CA PRO A 77 8.84 9.66 19.82
C PRO A 77 8.15 9.04 21.03
N ALA A 78 8.90 8.26 21.82
CA ALA A 78 8.40 7.78 23.09
C ALA A 78 8.38 8.94 24.10
N ASP A 79 7.25 9.13 24.79
CA ASP A 79 7.16 10.14 25.84
C ASP A 79 8.19 9.88 26.93
N GLY A 80 9.06 10.86 27.20
CA GLY A 80 10.00 10.83 28.32
C GLY A 80 11.19 9.88 28.18
N ALA A 81 11.47 9.34 26.99
CA ALA A 81 12.72 8.62 26.76
C ALA A 81 13.88 9.61 26.61
N GLU A 82 14.70 9.74 27.65
CA GLU A 82 16.07 10.24 27.48
C GLU A 82 16.81 9.31 26.51
N ASP A 83 17.52 9.87 25.52
CA ASP A 83 18.32 9.20 24.48
C ASP A 83 18.98 7.90 24.99
N GLY A 84 18.23 6.81 24.85
CA GLY A 84 18.51 5.54 25.49
C GLY A 84 18.70 4.44 24.47
N GLY A 85 19.54 4.66 23.46
CA GLY A 85 20.11 3.60 22.62
C GLY A 85 19.11 2.68 21.90
N SER A 86 17.87 3.13 21.66
CA SER A 86 16.97 2.38 20.78
C SER A 86 17.51 2.43 19.35
N GLU A 87 17.62 1.28 18.68
CA GLU A 87 17.94 1.22 17.24
C GLU A 87 16.81 1.82 16.39
N ASP A 88 15.60 1.95 16.95
CA ASP A 88 14.44 2.49 16.26
C ASP A 88 14.56 4.00 16.13
N ARG A 89 14.44 4.47 14.89
CA ARG A 89 14.55 5.89 14.56
C ARG A 89 13.18 6.54 14.51
N THR A 90 13.11 7.79 14.94
CA THR A 90 11.94 8.63 14.70
C THR A 90 11.92 9.12 13.25
N VAL A 91 10.75 9.56 12.76
CA VAL A 91 10.65 10.23 11.45
C VAL A 91 11.59 11.44 11.38
N ALA A 92 11.66 12.24 12.46
CA ALA A 92 12.50 13.44 12.53
C ALA A 92 13.99 13.10 12.34
N GLU A 93 14.48 12.07 13.04
CA GLU A 93 15.87 11.63 12.96
C GLU A 93 16.26 11.07 11.59
N LEU A 94 15.31 10.47 10.86
CA LEU A 94 15.55 9.99 9.49
C LEU A 94 15.61 11.15 8.50
N LEU A 95 14.73 12.13 8.64
CA LEU A 95 14.73 13.33 7.80
C LEU A 95 15.99 14.18 8.04
N ALA A 96 16.39 14.36 9.31
CA ALA A 96 17.62 15.05 9.68
C ALA A 96 18.86 14.34 9.12
N ALA A 97 18.94 13.01 9.28
CA ALA A 97 20.07 12.23 8.75
C ALA A 97 20.20 12.33 7.22
N ALA A 98 19.06 12.34 6.50
CA ALA A 98 19.07 12.54 5.05
C ALA A 98 19.59 13.94 4.67
N ALA A 99 19.16 14.98 5.39
CA ALA A 99 19.61 16.35 5.17
C ALA A 99 21.11 16.52 5.46
N GLU A 100 21.61 15.98 6.58
CA GLU A 100 23.03 16.01 6.95
C GLU A 100 23.92 15.28 5.94
N ALA A 101 23.44 14.16 5.40
CA ALA A 101 24.13 13.39 4.39
C ALA A 101 24.04 13.99 2.98
N GLY A 102 23.30 15.09 2.79
CA GLY A 102 23.05 15.69 1.47
C GLY A 102 22.29 14.76 0.51
N LEU A 103 21.49 13.84 1.05
CA LEU A 103 20.66 12.92 0.28
C LEU A 103 19.35 13.59 -0.15
N PRO A 104 18.69 13.09 -1.21
CA PRO A 104 17.37 13.57 -1.59
C PRO A 104 16.37 13.45 -0.45
N THR A 105 15.56 14.49 -0.23
CA THR A 105 14.57 14.54 0.85
C THR A 105 13.60 13.35 0.76
N PRO A 106 13.49 12.51 1.80
CA PRO A 106 12.65 11.32 1.76
C PRO A 106 11.17 11.61 1.50
N VAL A 107 10.49 10.65 0.87
CA VAL A 107 9.03 10.59 0.79
C VAL A 107 8.52 9.83 2.00
N VAL A 108 7.63 10.48 2.76
CA VAL A 108 7.04 9.94 3.98
C VAL A 108 5.68 9.35 3.66
N VAL A 109 5.51 8.05 3.89
CA VAL A 109 4.23 7.34 3.72
C VAL A 109 3.64 7.05 5.10
N PRO A 110 2.47 7.59 5.46
CA PRO A 110 1.81 7.27 6.71
C PRO A 110 1.29 5.82 6.73
N LEU A 111 1.61 5.04 7.75
CA LEU A 111 1.08 3.69 7.95
C LEU A 111 -0.29 3.75 8.64
N VAL A 112 -1.27 4.36 7.98
CA VAL A 112 -2.67 4.41 8.42
C VAL A 112 -3.60 4.19 7.21
N PRO A 113 -4.73 3.49 7.38
CA PRO A 113 -5.66 3.19 6.30
C PRO A 113 -6.60 4.37 5.97
N GLY A 114 -6.64 5.42 6.78
CA GLY A 114 -7.53 6.55 6.60
C GLY A 114 -7.14 7.75 7.49
N PRO A 115 -8.04 8.73 7.65
CA PRO A 115 -7.85 9.86 8.56
C PRO A 115 -7.43 9.42 9.96
N HIS A 116 -6.45 10.12 10.55
CA HIS A 116 -5.93 9.84 11.89
C HIS A 116 -5.24 11.09 12.45
N ASP A 117 -5.39 11.35 13.76
CA ASP A 117 -4.79 12.51 14.44
C ASP A 117 -3.25 12.62 14.27
N PHE A 118 -2.57 11.49 14.16
CA PHE A 118 -1.14 11.37 13.86
C PHE A 118 -0.71 12.17 12.62
N LEU A 119 -1.58 12.26 11.61
CA LEU A 119 -1.27 12.91 10.35
C LEU A 119 -0.98 14.40 10.52
N THR A 120 -1.66 15.09 11.44
CA THR A 120 -1.46 16.54 11.65
C THR A 120 -0.03 16.84 12.09
N GLY A 121 0.46 16.10 13.09
CA GLY A 121 1.84 16.23 13.57
C GLY A 121 2.87 15.80 12.53
N LEU A 122 2.59 14.72 11.79
CA LEU A 122 3.47 14.23 10.74
C LEU A 122 3.66 15.27 9.61
N HIS A 123 2.59 15.93 9.17
CA HIS A 123 2.66 16.98 8.15
C HIS A 123 3.45 18.20 8.64
N ALA A 124 3.24 18.62 9.89
CA ALA A 124 3.98 19.72 10.49
C ALA A 124 5.49 19.40 10.54
N LEU A 125 5.85 18.21 11.03
CA LEU A 125 7.22 17.74 11.08
C LEU A 125 7.85 17.68 9.68
N ALA A 126 7.18 17.06 8.71
CA ALA A 126 7.72 16.92 7.36
C ALA A 126 7.95 18.27 6.68
N ALA A 127 7.09 19.27 6.95
CA ALA A 127 7.24 20.62 6.40
C ALA A 127 8.53 21.31 6.87
N GLU A 128 9.01 21.03 8.09
CA GLU A 128 10.28 21.57 8.61
C GLU A 128 11.50 21.12 7.78
N TYR A 129 11.41 19.94 7.17
CA TYR A 129 12.48 19.34 6.34
C TYR A 129 12.19 19.43 4.84
N GLY A 130 11.07 20.05 4.43
CA GLY A 130 10.62 20.06 3.03
C GLY A 130 10.28 18.67 2.48
N ALA A 131 9.96 17.71 3.36
CA ALA A 131 9.63 16.35 2.98
C ALA A 131 8.18 16.24 2.48
N THR A 132 7.96 15.38 1.50
CA THR A 132 6.61 15.10 0.98
C THR A 132 5.98 14.01 1.83
N VAL A 133 4.81 14.29 2.41
CA VAL A 133 3.96 13.27 3.05
C VAL A 133 2.89 12.86 2.06
N THR A 134 2.72 11.56 1.84
CA THR A 134 1.63 11.05 1.00
C THR A 134 0.30 11.09 1.74
N ASP A 135 -0.80 10.93 1.02
CA ASP A 135 -2.09 10.64 1.64
C ASP A 135 -2.02 9.32 2.46
N ALA A 136 -3.00 9.14 3.35
CA ALA A 136 -3.23 7.85 4.01
C ALA A 136 -3.45 6.74 2.97
N LEU A 137 -3.23 5.48 3.36
CA LEU A 137 -3.22 4.36 2.42
C LEU A 137 -4.58 4.10 1.75
N GLY A 138 -5.69 4.48 2.40
CA GLY A 138 -7.05 4.24 1.90
C GLY A 138 -7.80 5.52 1.52
N PRO A 139 -8.91 5.39 0.78
CA PRO A 139 -9.61 4.15 0.42
C PRO A 139 -9.01 3.44 -0.81
N HIS A 140 -8.80 2.11 -0.73
CA HIS A 140 -8.17 1.35 -1.82
C HIS A 140 -8.67 -0.11 -1.93
N PRO A 141 -8.81 -0.68 -3.15
CA PRO A 141 -9.21 -2.08 -3.34
C PRO A 141 -8.28 -3.11 -2.66
N LEU A 142 -6.98 -2.80 -2.54
CA LEU A 142 -6.02 -3.67 -1.85
C LEU A 142 -6.27 -3.77 -0.34
N LEU A 143 -6.81 -2.71 0.30
CA LEU A 143 -7.25 -2.76 1.69
C LEU A 143 -8.49 -3.64 1.83
N ALA A 144 -9.48 -3.46 0.95
CA ALA A 144 -10.67 -4.33 0.93
C ALA A 144 -10.31 -5.81 0.69
N GLU A 145 -9.29 -6.08 -0.12
CA GLU A 145 -8.74 -7.42 -0.29
C GLU A 145 -8.09 -7.94 0.99
N ALA A 146 -7.24 -7.16 1.66
CA ALA A 146 -6.61 -7.55 2.92
C ALA A 146 -7.67 -7.89 3.99
N VAL A 147 -8.69 -7.05 4.14
CA VAL A 147 -9.82 -7.28 5.06
C VAL A 147 -10.56 -8.57 4.70
N HIS A 148 -10.81 -8.81 3.41
CA HIS A 148 -11.46 -10.05 2.96
C HIS A 148 -10.65 -11.30 3.33
N VAL A 149 -9.32 -11.26 3.17
CA VAL A 149 -8.47 -12.39 3.56
C VAL A 149 -8.51 -12.60 5.07
N ARG A 150 -8.41 -11.55 5.88
CA ARG A 150 -8.57 -11.64 7.35
C ARG A 150 -9.89 -12.25 7.77
N LEU A 151 -10.99 -11.83 7.16
CA LEU A 151 -12.30 -12.43 7.38
C LEU A 151 -12.32 -13.91 6.98
N SER A 152 -11.64 -14.29 5.91
CA SER A 152 -11.55 -15.70 5.50
C SER A 152 -10.73 -16.55 6.47
N GLU A 153 -9.61 -16.03 7.00
CA GLU A 153 -8.79 -16.71 8.00
C GLU A 153 -9.57 -16.95 9.29
N ALA A 154 -10.41 -15.98 9.68
CA ALA A 154 -11.32 -16.12 10.81
C ALA A 154 -12.54 -17.03 10.51
N GLY A 155 -12.66 -17.57 9.30
CA GLY A 155 -13.81 -18.39 8.88
C GLY A 155 -15.11 -17.60 8.71
N LEU A 156 -15.04 -16.26 8.65
CA LEU A 156 -16.17 -15.34 8.56
C LEU A 156 -16.58 -15.05 7.12
N ALA A 157 -15.62 -15.09 6.19
CA ALA A 157 -15.85 -14.98 4.76
C ALA A 157 -15.37 -16.24 4.00
N ARG A 158 -15.86 -16.40 2.77
CA ARG A 158 -15.35 -17.45 1.87
C ARG A 158 -14.02 -17.02 1.27
N ALA A 159 -13.04 -17.91 1.29
CA ALA A 159 -11.75 -17.73 0.64
C ALA A 159 -11.83 -17.56 -0.89
N ASP A 160 -12.85 -18.18 -1.52
CA ASP A 160 -13.02 -18.18 -2.98
C ASP A 160 -14.50 -18.30 -3.36
N ARG A 161 -14.95 -17.53 -4.35
CA ARG A 161 -16.30 -17.65 -4.93
C ARG A 161 -16.49 -18.92 -5.76
N ALA A 162 -15.40 -19.50 -6.30
CA ALA A 162 -15.47 -20.56 -7.32
C ALA A 162 -15.70 -21.98 -6.76
N ARG A 163 -15.61 -22.18 -5.44
CA ARG A 163 -15.87 -23.50 -4.83
C ARG A 163 -17.37 -23.71 -4.65
N LEU A 164 -17.98 -24.30 -5.67
CA LEU A 164 -19.41 -24.64 -5.84
C LEU A 164 -20.04 -25.53 -4.74
N PHE A 165 -19.42 -25.69 -3.57
CA PHE A 165 -19.79 -26.71 -2.58
C PHE A 165 -20.13 -26.16 -1.18
N ALA A 166 -20.03 -24.85 -0.93
CA ALA A 166 -20.47 -24.24 0.34
C ALA A 166 -21.71 -23.36 0.12
N ILE A 167 -22.76 -23.55 0.93
CA ILE A 167 -24.08 -22.95 0.70
C ILE A 167 -24.25 -21.57 1.41
N ALA A 168 -23.47 -21.24 2.45
CA ALA A 168 -23.54 -19.90 3.10
C ALA A 168 -22.16 -19.34 3.49
N THR A 169 -22.00 -18.01 3.48
CA THR A 169 -20.93 -17.32 4.24
C THR A 169 -21.30 -17.36 5.73
N ALA A 170 -20.31 -17.39 6.62
CA ALA A 170 -20.56 -17.42 8.06
C ALA A 170 -21.13 -16.08 8.54
N ALA A 171 -20.57 -14.96 8.06
CA ALA A 171 -21.15 -13.63 8.23
C ALA A 171 -22.15 -13.30 7.10
N ASP A 172 -23.28 -12.68 7.46
CA ASP A 172 -24.27 -12.12 6.52
C ASP A 172 -24.40 -10.59 6.59
N GLY A 173 -23.51 -9.97 7.36
CA GLY A 173 -23.24 -8.54 7.41
C GLY A 173 -21.87 -8.29 8.06
N VAL A 174 -21.22 -7.19 7.71
CA VAL A 174 -19.88 -6.86 8.24
C VAL A 174 -19.85 -5.44 8.77
N VAL A 175 -19.34 -5.26 9.99
CA VAL A 175 -18.96 -3.97 10.52
C VAL A 175 -17.47 -3.76 10.27
N LEU A 176 -17.14 -2.81 9.41
CA LEU A 176 -15.77 -2.41 9.11
C LEU A 176 -15.30 -1.42 10.17
N THR A 177 -14.47 -1.88 11.10
CA THR A 177 -14.04 -1.09 12.26
C THR A 177 -12.73 -0.37 11.99
N THR A 178 -12.63 0.91 12.33
CA THR A 178 -11.42 1.73 12.18
C THR A 178 -11.15 2.55 13.44
N VAL A 179 -9.96 3.13 13.54
CA VAL A 179 -9.62 4.20 14.50
C VAL A 179 -9.50 5.54 13.76
N GLY A 180 -9.53 6.66 14.49
CA GLY A 180 -9.47 8.02 13.92
C GLY A 180 -10.82 8.75 13.93
N GLY A 181 -11.73 8.35 14.82
CA GLY A 181 -13.02 9.02 15.02
C GLY A 181 -14.04 8.86 13.89
N GLU A 182 -15.06 9.71 13.91
CA GLU A 182 -16.17 9.67 12.94
C GLU A 182 -15.72 9.94 11.51
N ASP A 183 -14.73 10.83 11.32
CA ASP A 183 -14.18 11.14 10.00
C ASP A 183 -13.49 9.92 9.37
N ALA A 184 -12.76 9.14 10.17
CA ALA A 184 -12.16 7.90 9.71
C ALA A 184 -13.23 6.86 9.35
N ALA A 185 -14.29 6.72 10.17
CA ALA A 185 -15.40 5.83 9.86
C ALA A 185 -16.12 6.24 8.56
N ALA A 186 -16.33 7.53 8.33
CA ALA A 186 -16.94 8.04 7.10
C ALA A 186 -16.06 7.72 5.87
N ALA A 187 -14.75 7.96 5.95
CA ALA A 187 -13.79 7.62 4.88
C ALA A 187 -13.71 6.11 4.63
N ALA A 188 -13.71 5.31 5.70
CA ALA A 188 -13.72 3.84 5.63
C ALA A 188 -14.96 3.29 4.91
N GLY A 189 -16.07 4.05 4.86
CA GLY A 189 -17.27 3.71 4.10
C GLY A 189 -16.98 3.38 2.63
N ILE A 190 -16.02 4.06 1.99
CA ILE A 190 -15.62 3.77 0.59
C ILE A 190 -14.97 2.39 0.48
N THR A 191 -14.03 2.06 1.38
CA THR A 191 -13.45 0.71 1.48
C THR A 191 -14.52 -0.32 1.82
N GLY A 192 -15.52 0.06 2.62
CA GLY A 192 -16.70 -0.76 2.93
C GLY A 192 -17.50 -1.12 1.69
N VAL A 193 -17.73 -0.19 0.77
CA VAL A 193 -18.40 -0.47 -0.52
C VAL A 193 -17.59 -1.45 -1.37
N LEU A 194 -16.26 -1.28 -1.45
CA LEU A 194 -15.36 -2.19 -2.16
C LEU A 194 -15.39 -3.61 -1.56
N LEU A 195 -15.40 -3.70 -0.23
CA LEU A 195 -15.50 -4.95 0.51
C LEU A 195 -16.88 -5.61 0.32
N ALA A 196 -17.97 -4.84 0.35
CA ALA A 196 -19.33 -5.31 0.13
C ALA A 196 -19.48 -5.92 -1.27
N ALA A 197 -18.94 -5.25 -2.30
CA ALA A 197 -18.91 -5.77 -3.66
C ALA A 197 -18.14 -7.09 -3.77
N ARG A 198 -17.10 -7.26 -2.95
CA ARG A 198 -16.28 -8.49 -2.90
C ARG A 198 -17.01 -9.63 -2.18
N LEU A 199 -17.62 -9.36 -1.04
CA LEU A 199 -18.30 -10.33 -0.16
C LEU A 199 -19.74 -10.67 -0.56
N ALA A 200 -20.42 -9.77 -1.27
CA ALA A 200 -21.86 -9.82 -1.52
C ALA A 200 -22.73 -9.82 -0.25
N VAL A 201 -22.28 -9.08 0.78
CA VAL A 201 -23.02 -8.84 2.04
C VAL A 201 -22.98 -7.34 2.37
N PRO A 202 -23.94 -6.79 3.13
CA PRO A 202 -23.89 -5.40 3.58
C PRO A 202 -22.66 -5.14 4.45
N VAL A 203 -22.03 -3.99 4.25
CA VAL A 203 -20.89 -3.53 5.05
C VAL A 203 -21.19 -2.14 5.58
N VAL A 204 -21.00 -1.93 6.87
CA VAL A 204 -21.21 -0.66 7.57
C VAL A 204 -19.92 -0.28 8.29
N ALA A 205 -19.43 0.94 8.12
CA ALA A 205 -18.23 1.40 8.81
C ALA A 205 -18.57 1.90 10.23
N ALA A 206 -17.65 1.70 11.16
CA ALA A 206 -17.77 2.17 12.54
C ALA A 206 -16.40 2.55 13.11
N ALA A 207 -16.39 3.49 14.05
CA ALA A 207 -15.19 3.93 14.75
C ALA A 207 -15.07 3.15 16.08
N LEU A 208 -13.91 2.56 16.34
CA LEU A 208 -13.60 1.83 17.59
C LEU A 208 -13.45 2.77 18.77
N ASP A 209 -12.93 3.96 18.51
CA ASP A 209 -12.61 5.02 19.47
C ASP A 209 -13.79 5.98 19.72
N VAL A 210 -14.95 5.73 19.12
CA VAL A 210 -16.18 6.50 19.37
C VAL A 210 -17.20 5.64 20.14
N PRO A 211 -17.55 6.02 21.38
CA PRO A 211 -18.46 5.24 22.22
C PRO A 211 -19.78 4.91 21.52
N GLY A 212 -20.15 3.63 21.52
CA GLY A 212 -21.41 3.15 20.94
C GLY A 212 -21.45 3.06 19.41
N SER A 213 -20.42 3.52 18.68
CA SER A 213 -20.39 3.49 17.21
C SER A 213 -20.49 2.07 16.65
N VAL A 214 -19.67 1.14 17.17
CA VAL A 214 -19.68 -0.27 16.74
C VAL A 214 -21.00 -0.95 17.07
N ALA A 215 -21.52 -0.77 18.28
CA ALA A 215 -22.81 -1.33 18.69
C ALA A 215 -23.97 -0.79 17.81
N GLY A 216 -23.94 0.50 17.48
CA GLY A 216 -24.88 1.13 16.55
C GLY A 216 -24.83 0.51 15.15
N ALA A 217 -23.64 0.30 14.60
CA ALA A 217 -23.46 -0.35 13.30
C ALA A 217 -23.94 -1.80 13.29
N VAL A 218 -23.67 -2.56 14.36
CA VAL A 218 -24.19 -3.93 14.53
C VAL A 218 -25.72 -3.95 14.58
N ASN A 219 -26.33 -3.04 15.34
CA ASN A 219 -27.78 -2.92 15.43
C ASN A 219 -28.39 -2.53 14.08
N HIS A 220 -27.77 -1.61 13.35
CA HIS A 220 -28.19 -1.23 12.00
C HIS A 220 -28.18 -2.42 11.02
N LEU A 221 -27.14 -3.26 11.06
CA LEU A 221 -27.10 -4.49 10.26
C LEU A 221 -28.22 -5.47 10.65
N LYS A 222 -28.50 -5.63 11.94
CA LYS A 222 -29.59 -6.50 12.43
C LYS A 222 -30.96 -6.00 11.99
N GLU A 223 -31.21 -4.70 12.08
CA GLU A 223 -32.45 -4.06 11.62
C GLU A 223 -32.66 -4.19 10.11
N THR A 224 -31.58 -4.24 9.34
CA THR A 224 -31.61 -4.43 7.87
C THR A 224 -31.61 -5.91 7.45
N GLY A 225 -31.66 -6.84 8.41
CA GLY A 225 -31.91 -8.27 8.18
C GLY A 225 -30.71 -9.18 8.39
N SER A 226 -29.52 -8.66 8.71
CA SER A 226 -28.37 -9.48 9.08
C SER A 226 -28.66 -10.25 10.38
N GLN A 227 -28.41 -11.56 10.37
CA GLN A 227 -28.59 -12.41 11.54
C GLN A 227 -27.26 -12.71 12.23
N ARG A 228 -26.16 -12.64 11.48
CA ARG A 228 -24.81 -13.00 11.91
C ARG A 228 -23.82 -11.92 11.45
N PRO A 229 -23.90 -10.70 12.02
CA PRO A 229 -22.91 -9.68 11.77
C PRO A 229 -21.54 -10.11 12.31
N ALA A 230 -20.48 -9.66 11.64
CA ALA A 230 -19.09 -9.88 12.06
C ALA A 230 -18.30 -8.57 12.04
N LEU A 231 -17.28 -8.47 12.90
CA LEU A 231 -16.38 -7.32 12.94
C LEU A 231 -15.17 -7.59 12.03
N ALA A 232 -14.78 -6.56 11.28
CA ALA A 232 -13.65 -6.59 10.36
C ALA A 232 -12.78 -5.36 10.60
N PRO A 233 -11.66 -5.49 11.31
CA PRO A 233 -10.76 -4.36 11.54
C PRO A 233 -10.06 -3.90 10.25
N LEU A 234 -10.34 -2.66 9.84
CA LEU A 234 -9.57 -1.88 8.88
C LEU A 234 -8.51 -1.07 9.62
N VAL A 235 -7.59 -1.78 10.27
CA VAL A 235 -6.41 -1.24 10.95
C VAL A 235 -5.24 -2.17 10.65
N ILE A 236 -4.05 -1.61 10.44
CA ILE A 236 -2.82 -2.35 10.16
C ILE A 236 -2.32 -3.04 11.42
N GLY A 237 -2.40 -2.39 12.57
CA GLY A 237 -2.02 -2.96 13.86
C GLY A 237 -1.46 -1.89 14.78
N PRO A 238 -0.34 -1.22 14.41
CA PRO A 238 0.31 -0.25 15.29
C PRO A 238 -0.59 0.91 15.72
N GLU A 239 -1.55 1.31 14.89
CA GLU A 239 -2.48 2.41 15.18
C GLU A 239 -3.61 2.06 16.16
N ALA A 240 -3.86 0.77 16.42
CA ALA A 240 -5.05 0.33 17.12
C ALA A 240 -4.72 -0.43 18.40
N ASP A 241 -5.37 -0.04 19.50
CA ASP A 241 -5.29 -0.77 20.75
C ASP A 241 -6.00 -2.13 20.64
N SER A 242 -5.27 -3.19 20.98
CA SER A 242 -5.80 -4.55 21.05
C SER A 242 -6.97 -4.68 22.03
N GLU A 243 -6.96 -3.91 23.12
CA GLU A 243 -8.04 -3.91 24.11
C GLU A 243 -9.33 -3.30 23.55
N LEU A 244 -9.24 -2.26 22.72
CA LEU A 244 -10.40 -1.67 22.04
C LEU A 244 -11.05 -2.67 21.07
N LEU A 245 -10.22 -3.42 20.33
CA LEU A 245 -10.69 -4.46 19.42
C LEU A 245 -11.39 -5.60 20.16
N ALA A 246 -10.81 -6.06 21.27
CA ALA A 246 -11.38 -7.11 22.10
C ALA A 246 -12.70 -6.66 22.74
N THR A 247 -12.71 -5.46 23.33
CA THR A 247 -13.89 -4.85 23.97
C THR A 247 -15.05 -4.73 22.97
N ALA A 248 -14.79 -4.25 21.75
CA ALA A 248 -15.82 -4.14 20.71
C ALA A 248 -16.44 -5.50 20.35
N ALA A 249 -15.64 -6.57 20.30
CA ALA A 249 -16.14 -7.92 20.04
C ALA A 249 -16.98 -8.46 21.22
N GLU A 250 -16.53 -8.25 22.45
CA GLU A 250 -17.23 -8.67 23.67
C GLU A 250 -18.57 -7.95 23.84
N GLU A 251 -18.59 -6.62 23.72
CA GLU A 251 -19.79 -5.80 23.89
C GLU A 251 -20.88 -6.12 22.84
N THR A 252 -20.46 -6.42 21.61
CA THR A 252 -21.41 -6.71 20.52
C THR A 252 -21.78 -8.18 20.41
N GLY A 253 -21.01 -9.07 21.06
CA GLY A 253 -21.12 -10.52 20.91
C GLY A 253 -20.84 -11.02 19.48
N CYS A 254 -20.22 -10.19 18.64
CA CYS A 254 -19.94 -10.51 17.24
C CYS A 254 -18.55 -11.16 17.11
N PRO A 255 -18.39 -12.19 16.27
CA PRO A 255 -17.06 -12.69 15.95
C PRO A 255 -16.27 -11.62 15.18
N SER A 256 -14.97 -11.54 15.46
CA SER A 256 -14.07 -10.53 14.87
C SER A 256 -12.91 -11.20 14.14
N ALA A 257 -12.50 -10.60 13.02
CA ALA A 257 -11.23 -10.92 12.37
C ALA A 257 -10.06 -10.19 13.06
N ALA A 258 -8.82 -10.64 12.83
CA ALA A 258 -7.64 -9.93 13.31
C ALA A 258 -7.35 -8.65 12.50
N PRO A 259 -6.60 -7.67 13.05
CA PRO A 259 -6.01 -6.55 12.32
C PRO A 259 -5.28 -6.98 11.06
N LEU A 260 -5.19 -6.12 10.04
CA LEU A 260 -4.57 -6.46 8.75
C LEU A 260 -3.16 -7.00 8.92
N GLY A 261 -2.30 -6.38 9.72
CA GLY A 261 -0.91 -6.79 9.84
C GLY A 261 -0.16 -6.69 8.51
N ALA A 262 0.86 -7.52 8.34
CA ALA A 262 1.78 -7.44 7.21
C ALA A 262 1.30 -8.17 5.94
N TYR A 263 0.04 -7.96 5.53
CA TYR A 263 -0.45 -8.57 4.30
C TYR A 263 0.29 -8.07 3.05
N PRO A 264 0.58 -8.93 2.06
CA PRO A 264 1.24 -8.52 0.83
C PRO A 264 0.53 -7.38 0.08
N THR A 265 -0.80 -7.34 0.11
CA THR A 265 -1.58 -6.27 -0.52
C THR A 265 -1.37 -4.91 0.15
N VAL A 266 -1.08 -4.87 1.46
CA VAL A 266 -0.70 -3.64 2.18
C VAL A 266 0.70 -3.20 1.75
N GLY A 267 1.67 -4.12 1.68
CA GLY A 267 3.02 -3.81 1.18
C GLY A 267 3.03 -3.32 -0.27
N GLN A 268 2.21 -3.91 -1.13
CA GLN A 268 2.00 -3.45 -2.52
C GLN A 268 1.40 -2.05 -2.58
N LEU A 269 0.43 -1.76 -1.71
CA LEU A 269 -0.18 -0.45 -1.61
C LEU A 269 0.85 0.60 -1.19
N ILE A 270 1.62 0.36 -0.12
CA ILE A 270 2.72 1.23 0.33
C ILE A 270 3.68 1.52 -0.82
N ALA A 271 4.13 0.48 -1.54
CA ALA A 271 5.03 0.64 -2.67
C ALA A 271 4.41 1.49 -3.78
N SER A 272 3.14 1.25 -4.13
CA SER A 272 2.45 2.02 -5.17
C SER A 272 2.25 3.49 -4.79
N THR A 273 1.94 3.77 -3.52
CA THR A 273 1.78 5.13 -2.98
C THR A 273 3.10 5.89 -3.02
N TYR A 274 4.20 5.23 -2.61
CA TYR A 274 5.54 5.80 -2.71
C TYR A 274 5.92 6.12 -4.16
N LEU A 275 5.75 5.16 -5.07
CA LEU A 275 6.11 5.35 -6.47
C LEU A 275 5.29 6.46 -7.15
N ALA A 276 4.02 6.60 -6.79
CA ALA A 276 3.16 7.67 -7.29
C ALA A 276 3.58 9.06 -6.79
N ALA A 277 4.23 9.13 -5.62
CA ALA A 277 4.75 10.36 -5.04
C ALA A 277 6.15 10.74 -5.54
N LEU A 278 6.85 9.83 -6.25
CA LEU A 278 8.15 10.16 -6.84
C LEU A 278 7.99 11.22 -7.94
N PRO A 279 8.93 12.18 -8.04
CA PRO A 279 8.95 13.15 -9.13
C PRO A 279 8.93 12.44 -10.48
N THR A 280 7.97 12.79 -11.33
CA THR A 280 7.98 12.33 -12.71
C THR A 280 9.16 13.03 -13.41
N PRO A 281 10.06 12.31 -14.08
CA PRO A 281 11.18 12.97 -14.73
C PRO A 281 10.68 13.93 -15.80
N SER A 282 11.35 15.08 -15.89
CA SER A 282 11.22 15.97 -17.03
C SER A 282 11.73 15.28 -18.30
N ALA A 283 11.24 15.74 -19.46
CA ALA A 283 11.65 15.17 -20.76
C ALA A 283 13.16 15.32 -21.02
N GLU A 284 13.82 16.29 -20.38
CA GLU A 284 15.26 16.52 -20.47
C GLU A 284 16.05 15.49 -19.67
N GLU A 285 15.61 15.14 -18.46
CA GLU A 285 16.26 14.10 -17.62
C GLU A 285 16.10 12.69 -18.20
N LEU A 286 14.99 12.43 -18.91
CA LEU A 286 14.82 11.18 -19.68
C LEU A 286 15.81 11.09 -20.84
N ALA A 287 16.06 12.21 -21.54
CA ALA A 287 17.00 12.26 -22.64
C ALA A 287 18.46 12.11 -22.17
N GLU A 288 18.82 12.69 -21.02
CA GLU A 288 20.15 12.53 -20.42
C GLU A 288 20.39 11.10 -19.91
N ALA A 289 19.41 10.48 -19.25
CA ALA A 289 19.51 9.09 -18.81
C ALA A 289 19.58 8.10 -20.00
N GLU A 290 18.85 8.35 -21.08
CA GLU A 290 18.97 7.57 -22.33
C GLU A 290 20.36 7.74 -22.97
N ALA A 291 20.93 8.95 -22.94
CA ALA A 291 22.28 9.22 -23.44
C ALA A 291 23.36 8.53 -22.59
N GLU A 292 23.23 8.52 -21.27
CA GLU A 292 24.16 7.85 -20.34
C GLU A 292 24.06 6.32 -20.43
N ALA A 293 22.84 5.77 -20.57
CA ALA A 293 22.63 4.36 -20.84
C ALA A 293 23.22 3.94 -22.20
N ALA A 294 23.07 4.76 -23.24
CA ALA A 294 23.69 4.52 -24.55
C ALA A 294 25.22 4.55 -24.51
N ALA A 295 25.81 5.45 -23.70
CA ALA A 295 27.26 5.53 -23.52
C ALA A 295 27.84 4.29 -22.81
N THR A 296 27.12 3.75 -21.81
CA THR A 296 27.53 2.55 -21.07
C THR A 296 27.46 1.28 -21.93
N VAL A 297 26.48 1.18 -22.84
CA VAL A 297 26.38 0.06 -23.81
C VAL A 297 27.48 0.15 -24.88
N GLY A 298 27.83 1.35 -25.35
CA GLY A 298 28.90 1.57 -26.33
C GLY A 298 30.31 1.20 -25.81
N ALA A 299 30.58 1.40 -24.52
CA ALA A 299 31.83 1.01 -23.89
C ALA A 299 32.03 -0.53 -23.83
N GLY A 300 30.93 -1.28 -23.69
CA GLY A 300 30.95 -2.75 -23.66
C GLY A 300 31.25 -3.41 -25.02
N GLU A 301 30.80 -2.81 -26.12
CA GLU A 301 31.09 -3.31 -27.48
C GLU A 301 32.52 -3.00 -27.94
N GLY A 302 33.09 -1.87 -27.52
CA GLY A 302 34.48 -1.51 -27.78
C GLY A 302 35.48 -2.50 -27.16
N SER A 303 35.21 -2.95 -25.93
CA SER A 303 36.06 -3.92 -25.23
C SER A 303 35.99 -5.34 -25.82
N ARG A 304 34.82 -5.78 -26.31
CA ARG A 304 34.69 -7.09 -26.99
C ARG A 304 35.37 -7.12 -28.37
N ARG A 305 35.38 -6.00 -29.11
CA ARG A 305 36.14 -5.91 -30.37
C ARG A 305 37.66 -5.90 -30.16
N ALA A 306 38.14 -5.31 -29.06
CA ALA A 306 39.56 -5.33 -28.73
C ALA A 306 40.06 -6.73 -28.35
N HIS A 307 39.21 -7.57 -27.72
CA HIS A 307 39.62 -8.93 -27.33
C HIS A 307 39.60 -9.93 -28.49
N ALA A 308 38.72 -9.73 -29.49
CA ALA A 308 38.63 -10.59 -30.68
C ALA A 308 39.74 -10.33 -31.73
N ALA A 309 40.51 -9.23 -31.60
CA ALA A 309 41.59 -8.89 -32.52
C ALA A 309 42.97 -9.47 -32.10
N THR A 310 43.06 -10.14 -30.95
CA THR A 310 44.33 -10.62 -30.37
C THR A 310 44.54 -12.14 -30.47
N GLU A 311 43.56 -12.90 -30.97
CA GLU A 311 43.76 -14.31 -31.31
C GLU A 311 44.20 -14.43 -32.78
N GLY A 312 45.49 -14.18 -33.01
CA GLY A 312 46.17 -14.54 -34.26
C GLY A 312 46.29 -16.06 -34.39
N PRO A 313 46.32 -16.61 -35.62
CA PRO A 313 46.31 -18.05 -35.83
C PRO A 313 47.62 -18.67 -35.34
N VAL A 314 47.50 -19.76 -34.60
CA VAL A 314 48.58 -20.68 -34.26
C VAL A 314 48.96 -21.40 -35.56
N GLU A 315 50.15 -21.08 -36.10
CA GLU A 315 50.78 -21.83 -37.19
C GLU A 315 51.42 -23.13 -36.66
N ASP A 316 51.23 -24.19 -37.44
CA ASP A 316 51.92 -25.49 -37.37
C ASP A 316 52.97 -25.53 -38.49
#